data_AF-A0A2M8X331-F1
#
_entry.id   AF-A0A2M8X331-F1
#
_cell.length_a   1.000
_cell.length_b   1.000
_cell.length_c   1.000
_cell.angle_alpha   90.00
_cell.angle_beta   90.00
_cell.angle_gamma   90.00
#
_symmetry.space_group_name_H-M   'P 1'
#
loop_
_entity.id
_entity.type
_entity.pdbx_description
1 polymer ?
#
loop_
_entity_poly.entity_id
_entity_poly.type
_entity_poly.pdbx_seq_one_letter_code
_entity_poly.pdbx_strand_id
1 'polypeptide(L)'
;MEFTKKFLRAKNPCAEGFRWFSRHVEDGSGYQEALDTLVNAGRVGDACWLLSQFGPTTAVLLVDRLEADAIVFAGTVEVRGSIDVSTVIQAGRSIRAGGGLRAGLSIAAGEDIRVAGGVVSQGLLQAGGDVRAAWGVEAEGDIICGGDLRAGWDAVCHGKLALKGGAVVGQDLIGHGPMECGKGLRVGGHLTGTQSLRVGQGILVGGAIAGVQHLEAGWGIKAGEGIRVRGSIRAGEGLCAGGEIRAGQGYGVFAGLNVQQETWESSAQVWSPERPEGLRSGLWLGPSPLAAAQR
;
A
#
# COMPACT_ATOMS: atom_id res chain seq x y z
N MET A 1 13.47 -8.11 -28.36
CA MET A 1 12.56 -9.24 -28.64
C MET A 1 11.72 -8.82 -29.83
N GLU A 2 11.71 -9.61 -30.89
CA GLU A 2 10.83 -9.38 -32.05
C GLU A 2 9.41 -9.79 -31.67
N PHE A 3 8.48 -8.84 -31.74
CA PHE A 3 7.09 -9.07 -31.38
C PHE A 3 6.29 -9.43 -32.63
N THR A 4 5.61 -10.59 -32.65
CA THR A 4 4.87 -11.06 -33.83
C THR A 4 3.38 -11.26 -33.56
N LYS A 5 2.57 -11.11 -34.61
CA LYS A 5 1.11 -11.32 -34.62
C LYS A 5 0.74 -12.74 -34.21
N LYS A 6 1.60 -13.73 -34.50
CA LYS A 6 1.42 -15.12 -34.07
C LYS A 6 1.46 -15.25 -32.54
N PHE A 7 2.39 -14.55 -31.89
CA PHE A 7 2.47 -14.52 -30.43
C PHE A 7 1.27 -13.83 -29.81
N LEU A 8 0.84 -12.70 -30.38
CA LEU A 8 -0.36 -11.99 -29.91
C LEU A 8 -1.60 -12.87 -29.99
N ARG A 9 -1.81 -13.58 -31.11
CA ARG A 9 -2.97 -14.48 -31.29
C ARG A 9 -3.02 -15.60 -30.24
N ALA A 10 -1.85 -16.11 -29.80
CA ALA A 10 -1.78 -17.17 -28.79
C ALA A 10 -2.27 -16.73 -27.40
N LYS A 11 -2.34 -15.42 -27.13
CA LYS A 11 -2.80 -14.86 -25.85
C LYS A 11 -4.31 -14.54 -25.82
N ASN A 12 -5.06 -14.97 -26.85
CA ASN A 12 -6.51 -14.77 -26.97
C ASN A 12 -6.97 -13.31 -26.70
N PRO A 13 -6.40 -12.31 -27.41
CA PRO A 13 -6.86 -10.92 -27.32
C PRO A 13 -8.32 -10.79 -27.79
N CYS A 14 -8.97 -9.70 -27.39
CA CYS A 14 -10.29 -9.37 -27.94
C CYS A 14 -10.20 -9.17 -29.46
N ALA A 15 -11.29 -9.52 -30.17
CA ALA A 15 -11.31 -9.48 -31.64
C ALA A 15 -11.02 -8.08 -32.21
N GLU A 16 -11.51 -7.04 -31.53
CA GLU A 16 -11.29 -5.65 -31.94
C GLU A 16 -9.81 -5.24 -31.79
N GLY A 17 -9.21 -5.48 -30.62
CA GLY A 17 -7.81 -5.14 -30.35
C GLY A 17 -6.85 -5.90 -31.26
N PHE A 18 -7.10 -7.19 -31.51
CA PHE A 18 -6.28 -7.97 -32.45
C PHE A 18 -6.36 -7.44 -33.89
N ARG A 19 -7.56 -7.08 -34.35
CA ARG A 19 -7.78 -6.52 -35.68
C ARG A 19 -7.09 -5.16 -35.83
N TRP A 20 -7.16 -4.32 -34.80
CA TRP A 20 -6.47 -3.03 -34.78
C TRP A 20 -4.96 -3.24 -34.84
N PHE A 21 -4.40 -4.07 -33.94
CA PHE A 21 -2.96 -4.34 -33.86
C PHE A 21 -2.41 -4.85 -35.19
N SER A 22 -3.08 -5.82 -35.81
CA SER A 22 -2.64 -6.45 -37.06
C SER A 22 -2.54 -5.46 -38.23
N ARG A 23 -3.28 -4.35 -38.18
CA ARG A 23 -3.31 -3.29 -39.22
C ARG A 23 -2.30 -2.17 -38.98
N HIS A 24 -1.95 -1.89 -37.73
CA HIS A 24 -1.16 -0.72 -37.35
C HIS A 24 0.24 -1.05 -36.86
N VAL A 25 0.50 -2.32 -36.52
CA VAL A 25 1.80 -2.78 -36.04
C VAL A 25 2.38 -3.80 -37.02
N GLU A 26 3.58 -3.52 -37.51
CA GLU A 26 4.30 -4.41 -38.43
C GLU A 26 4.78 -5.67 -37.69
N ASP A 27 4.79 -6.79 -38.41
CA ASP A 27 5.26 -8.05 -37.84
C ASP A 27 6.77 -8.00 -37.64
N GLY A 28 7.24 -8.32 -36.43
CA GLY A 28 8.67 -8.22 -36.08
C GLY A 28 9.08 -6.86 -35.53
N SER A 29 8.16 -5.90 -35.39
CA SER A 29 8.39 -4.63 -34.69
C SER A 29 8.93 -4.86 -33.27
N GLY A 30 9.64 -3.85 -32.76
CA GLY A 30 10.16 -3.89 -31.40
C GLY A 30 9.02 -3.99 -30.39
N TYR A 31 9.16 -4.80 -29.35
CA TYR A 31 8.10 -4.93 -28.33
C TYR A 31 7.71 -3.59 -27.69
N GLN A 32 8.68 -2.70 -27.42
CA GLN A 32 8.40 -1.36 -26.91
C GLN A 32 7.72 -0.47 -27.97
N GLU A 33 8.14 -0.56 -29.23
CA GLU A 33 7.52 0.19 -30.34
C GLU A 33 6.04 -0.16 -30.51
N ALA A 34 5.69 -1.44 -30.33
CA ALA A 34 4.30 -1.89 -30.33
C ALA A 34 3.48 -1.30 -29.16
N LEU A 35 4.07 -1.17 -27.97
CA LEU A 35 3.45 -0.50 -26.82
C LEU A 35 3.26 0.99 -27.08
N ASP A 36 4.30 1.66 -27.58
CA ASP A 36 4.27 3.09 -27.89
C ASP A 36 3.22 3.39 -28.97
N THR A 37 3.08 2.51 -29.98
CA THR A 37 2.06 2.63 -31.03
C THR A 37 0.63 2.55 -30.46
N LEU A 38 0.39 1.68 -29.49
CA LEU A 38 -0.90 1.58 -28.81
C LEU A 38 -1.19 2.83 -27.96
N VAL A 39 -0.18 3.30 -27.21
CA VAL A 39 -0.30 4.51 -26.37
C VAL A 39 -0.57 5.75 -27.23
N ASN A 40 0.18 5.93 -28.32
CA ASN A 40 0.00 7.05 -29.25
C ASN A 40 -1.38 7.03 -29.95
N ALA A 41 -2.00 5.87 -30.06
CA ALA A 41 -3.36 5.71 -30.58
C ALA A 41 -4.47 5.89 -29.52
N GLY A 42 -4.12 6.25 -28.28
CA GLY A 42 -5.05 6.36 -27.15
C GLY A 42 -5.54 5.01 -26.61
N ARG A 43 -4.97 3.89 -27.06
CA ARG A 43 -5.32 2.52 -26.63
C ARG A 43 -4.46 2.08 -25.45
N VAL A 44 -4.36 2.94 -24.43
CA VAL A 44 -3.50 2.73 -23.24
C VAL A 44 -3.87 1.43 -22.51
N GLY A 45 -5.16 1.12 -22.37
CA GLY A 45 -5.61 -0.12 -21.76
C GLY A 45 -5.12 -1.38 -22.49
N ASP A 46 -5.08 -1.35 -23.83
CA ASP A 46 -4.55 -2.46 -24.63
C ASP A 46 -3.03 -2.59 -24.44
N ALA A 47 -2.30 -1.46 -24.31
CA ALA A 47 -0.87 -1.48 -24.00
C ALA A 47 -0.59 -2.07 -22.60
N CYS A 48 -1.35 -1.65 -21.59
CA CYS A 48 -1.29 -2.20 -20.23
C CYS A 48 -1.55 -3.71 -20.21
N TRP A 49 -2.60 -4.15 -20.92
CA TRP A 49 -2.92 -5.57 -21.07
C TRP A 49 -1.80 -6.33 -21.78
N LEU A 50 -1.26 -5.77 -22.87
CA LEU A 50 -0.18 -6.40 -23.61
C LEU A 50 1.06 -6.60 -22.73
N LEU A 51 1.40 -5.59 -21.92
CA LEU A 51 2.47 -5.69 -20.94
C LEU A 51 2.22 -6.80 -19.91
N SER A 52 0.98 -6.93 -19.42
CA SER A 52 0.64 -7.98 -18.46
C SER A 52 0.73 -9.41 -19.04
N GLN A 53 0.51 -9.58 -20.35
CA GLN A 53 0.51 -10.90 -20.99
C GLN A 53 1.89 -11.42 -21.39
N PHE A 54 2.79 -10.51 -21.76
CA PHE A 54 4.12 -10.82 -22.28
C PHE A 54 5.22 -10.59 -21.25
N GLY A 55 4.94 -9.78 -20.22
CA GLY A 55 5.85 -9.52 -19.13
C GLY A 55 6.92 -8.50 -19.49
N PRO A 56 7.81 -8.21 -18.52
CA PRO A 56 8.79 -7.15 -18.66
C PRO A 56 10.00 -7.52 -19.51
N THR A 57 10.72 -6.49 -19.94
CA THR A 57 12.07 -6.59 -20.50
C THR A 57 13.11 -6.03 -19.53
N THR A 58 14.39 -6.17 -19.84
CA THR A 58 15.50 -5.57 -19.07
C THR A 58 15.86 -4.14 -19.51
N ALA A 59 15.08 -3.55 -20.43
CA ALA A 59 15.33 -2.20 -20.91
C ALA A 59 15.20 -1.16 -19.78
N VAL A 60 15.92 -0.04 -19.92
CA VAL A 60 15.85 1.09 -18.99
C VAL A 60 15.59 2.35 -19.78
N LEU A 61 14.49 3.04 -19.48
CA LEU A 61 14.22 4.39 -19.96
C LEU A 61 14.85 5.36 -18.97
N LEU A 62 15.95 6.01 -19.36
CA LEU A 62 16.63 7.00 -18.55
C LEU A 62 16.41 8.40 -19.14
N VAL A 63 15.73 9.28 -18.39
CA VAL A 63 15.47 10.66 -18.81
C VAL A 63 15.63 11.64 -17.63
N ASP A 64 15.82 12.92 -17.91
CA ASP A 64 15.94 13.93 -16.86
C ASP A 64 14.59 14.32 -16.26
N ARG A 65 13.53 14.36 -17.08
CA ARG A 65 12.15 14.71 -16.72
C ARG A 65 11.20 13.92 -17.61
N LEU A 66 10.03 13.58 -17.08
CA LEU A 66 9.01 12.83 -17.81
C LEU A 66 7.65 13.53 -17.67
N GLU A 67 7.17 14.08 -18.78
CA GLU A 67 5.85 14.71 -18.90
C GLU A 67 5.16 14.10 -20.13
N ALA A 68 4.02 13.43 -19.92
CA ALA A 68 3.32 12.70 -20.99
C ALA A 68 1.83 12.52 -20.67
N ASP A 69 1.02 12.21 -21.68
CA ASP A 69 -0.39 11.85 -21.45
C ASP A 69 -0.52 10.47 -20.78
N ALA A 70 0.18 9.47 -21.32
CA ALA A 70 0.27 8.12 -20.78
C ALA A 70 1.64 7.51 -21.12
N ILE A 71 2.12 6.58 -20.28
CA ILE A 71 3.36 5.83 -20.51
C ILE A 71 3.14 4.37 -20.14
N VAL A 72 3.46 3.48 -21.09
CA VAL A 72 3.57 2.04 -20.85
C VAL A 72 4.93 1.57 -21.32
N PHE A 73 5.83 1.32 -20.37
CA PHE A 73 7.21 0.94 -20.66
C PHE A 73 7.48 -0.50 -20.20
N ALA A 74 8.01 -1.34 -21.09
CA ALA A 74 8.20 -2.75 -20.79
C ALA A 74 9.28 -3.03 -19.74
N GLY A 75 10.21 -2.10 -19.53
CA GLY A 75 11.33 -2.24 -18.62
C GLY A 75 11.21 -1.40 -17.35
N THR A 76 12.34 -0.85 -16.91
CA THR A 76 12.42 0.09 -15.78
C THR A 76 12.38 1.52 -16.29
N VAL A 77 11.60 2.38 -15.63
CA VAL A 77 11.57 3.83 -15.89
C VAL A 77 12.42 4.52 -14.81
N GLU A 78 13.48 5.22 -15.23
CA GLU A 78 14.36 6.00 -14.36
C GLU A 78 14.36 7.47 -14.78
N VAL A 79 13.91 8.32 -13.87
CA VAL A 79 13.79 9.76 -14.11
C VAL A 79 14.57 10.52 -13.06
N ARG A 80 15.52 11.37 -13.48
CA ARG A 80 16.34 12.13 -12.53
C ARG A 80 15.51 13.15 -11.74
N GLY A 81 14.52 13.75 -12.39
CA GLY A 81 13.58 14.70 -11.81
C GLY A 81 12.21 14.09 -11.52
N SER A 82 11.17 14.90 -11.71
CA SER A 82 9.78 14.52 -11.51
C SER A 82 9.18 13.78 -12.69
N ILE A 83 8.17 12.96 -12.39
CA ILE A 83 7.29 12.31 -13.34
C ILE A 83 5.90 12.91 -13.17
N ASP A 84 5.35 13.47 -14.25
CA ASP A 84 3.98 13.95 -14.32
C ASP A 84 3.28 13.33 -15.54
N VAL A 85 2.27 12.51 -15.29
CA VAL A 85 1.53 11.81 -16.34
C VAL A 85 0.04 12.09 -16.22
N SER A 86 -0.58 12.58 -17.28
CA SER A 86 -2.00 12.97 -17.25
C SER A 86 -2.94 11.81 -16.90
N THR A 87 -2.57 10.58 -17.27
CA THR A 87 -3.40 9.39 -17.10
C THR A 87 -2.64 8.27 -16.38
N VAL A 88 -2.00 7.36 -17.12
CA VAL A 88 -1.43 6.12 -16.61
C VAL A 88 0.07 6.11 -16.83
N ILE A 89 0.82 5.76 -15.79
CA ILE A 89 2.19 5.27 -15.92
C ILE A 89 2.26 3.80 -15.50
N GLN A 90 2.68 2.95 -16.42
CA GLN A 90 2.93 1.54 -16.16
C GLN A 90 4.33 1.14 -16.60
N ALA A 91 5.15 0.67 -15.65
CA ALA A 91 6.44 0.04 -15.93
C ALA A 91 6.34 -1.47 -15.74
N GLY A 92 6.90 -2.24 -16.67
CA GLY A 92 6.96 -3.69 -16.55
C GLY A 92 7.83 -4.13 -15.36
N ARG A 93 8.83 -3.33 -15.01
CA ARG A 93 9.70 -3.53 -13.85
C ARG A 93 9.47 -2.44 -12.81
N SER A 94 10.50 -1.64 -12.54
CA SER A 94 10.49 -0.63 -11.48
C SER A 94 10.24 0.78 -12.04
N ILE A 95 9.74 1.67 -11.20
CA ILE A 95 9.70 3.12 -11.44
C ILE A 95 10.63 3.79 -10.43
N ARG A 96 11.55 4.63 -10.92
CA ARG A 96 12.45 5.43 -10.09
C ARG A 96 12.36 6.89 -10.48
N ALA A 97 12.10 7.76 -9.51
CA ALA A 97 12.06 9.20 -9.71
C ALA A 97 12.90 9.92 -8.65
N GLY A 98 13.78 10.83 -9.07
CA GLY A 98 14.52 11.71 -8.16
C GLY A 98 13.71 12.93 -7.68
N GLY A 99 12.54 13.16 -8.27
CA GLY A 99 11.51 14.11 -7.81
C GLY A 99 10.24 13.41 -7.33
N GLY A 100 9.09 14.08 -7.48
CA GLY A 100 7.78 13.48 -7.24
C GLY A 100 7.27 12.65 -8.43
N LEU A 101 6.30 11.78 -8.17
CA LEU A 101 5.61 10.95 -9.15
C LEU A 101 4.10 11.20 -9.06
N ARG A 102 3.51 11.77 -10.11
CA ARG A 102 2.08 12.05 -10.20
C ARG A 102 1.47 11.37 -11.43
N ALA A 103 0.32 10.73 -11.25
CA ALA A 103 -0.49 10.22 -12.35
C ALA A 103 -1.98 10.54 -12.15
N GLY A 104 -2.66 10.96 -13.22
CA GLY A 104 -4.08 11.34 -13.18
C GLY A 104 -5.08 10.19 -13.23
N LEU A 105 -4.63 8.93 -13.36
CA LEU A 105 -5.48 7.73 -13.23
C LEU A 105 -4.81 6.60 -12.46
N SER A 106 -3.60 6.19 -12.84
CA SER A 106 -2.94 5.09 -12.13
C SER A 106 -1.42 5.08 -12.27
N ILE A 107 -0.78 4.51 -11.25
CA ILE A 107 0.64 4.23 -11.19
C ILE A 107 0.81 2.74 -10.99
N ALA A 108 1.51 2.06 -11.90
CA ALA A 108 1.74 0.63 -11.82
C ALA A 108 3.21 0.27 -12.11
N ALA A 109 3.80 -0.56 -11.26
CA ALA A 109 5.11 -1.15 -11.46
C ALA A 109 5.04 -2.66 -11.22
N GLY A 110 5.63 -3.46 -12.10
CA GLY A 110 5.76 -4.90 -11.90
C GLY A 110 6.68 -5.28 -10.73
N GLU A 111 7.58 -4.37 -10.35
CA GLU A 111 8.50 -4.52 -9.22
C GLU A 111 8.34 -3.32 -8.27
N ASP A 112 9.41 -2.57 -8.00
CA ASP A 112 9.44 -1.51 -6.99
C ASP A 112 9.07 -0.14 -7.56
N ILE A 113 8.47 0.71 -6.70
CA ILE A 113 8.34 2.15 -6.93
C ILE A 113 9.23 2.87 -5.91
N ARG A 114 10.21 3.66 -6.36
CA ARG A 114 11.12 4.43 -5.50
C ARG A 114 11.17 5.88 -5.93
N VAL A 115 10.72 6.78 -5.05
CA VAL A 115 10.50 8.18 -5.36
C VAL A 115 11.10 9.04 -4.26
N ALA A 116 11.96 10.00 -4.62
CA ALA A 116 12.61 10.89 -3.66
C ALA A 116 11.72 12.08 -3.24
N GLY A 117 10.59 12.28 -3.92
CA GLY A 117 9.50 13.16 -3.48
C GLY A 117 8.27 12.38 -3.01
N GLY A 118 7.08 12.94 -3.27
CA GLY A 118 5.79 12.29 -3.00
C GLY A 118 5.29 11.46 -4.18
N VAL A 119 4.41 10.50 -3.88
CA VAL A 119 3.68 9.69 -4.88
C VAL A 119 2.21 10.06 -4.80
N VAL A 120 1.63 10.51 -5.90
CA VAL A 120 0.21 10.90 -5.97
C VAL A 120 -0.45 10.19 -7.16
N SER A 121 -1.40 9.31 -6.87
CA SER A 121 -2.25 8.66 -7.88
C SER A 121 -3.69 9.11 -7.71
N GLN A 122 -4.33 9.58 -8.77
CA GLN A 122 -5.77 9.86 -8.78
C GLN A 122 -6.63 8.59 -8.94
N GLY A 123 -6.02 7.41 -8.83
CA GLY A 123 -6.71 6.13 -8.77
C GLY A 123 -5.79 5.07 -8.18
N LEU A 124 -5.59 3.97 -8.88
CA LEU A 124 -4.81 2.84 -8.38
C LEU A 124 -3.31 3.18 -8.25
N LEU A 125 -2.70 2.81 -7.14
CA LEU A 125 -1.26 2.72 -6.96
C LEU A 125 -0.88 1.26 -6.73
N GLN A 126 -0.15 0.66 -7.68
CA GLN A 126 0.23 -0.74 -7.63
C GLN A 126 1.74 -0.95 -7.81
N ALA A 127 2.34 -1.73 -6.92
CA ALA A 127 3.70 -2.24 -7.05
C ALA A 127 3.72 -3.75 -6.78
N GLY A 128 4.39 -4.51 -7.65
CA GLY A 128 4.63 -5.94 -7.39
C GLY A 128 5.67 -6.18 -6.28
N GLY A 129 6.55 -5.21 -6.05
CA GLY A 129 7.53 -5.17 -4.96
C GLY A 129 7.16 -4.10 -3.93
N ASP A 130 8.14 -3.30 -3.52
CA ASP A 130 7.98 -2.26 -2.51
C ASP A 130 7.55 -0.91 -3.10
N VAL A 131 6.83 -0.10 -2.31
CA VAL A 131 6.61 1.33 -2.58
C VAL A 131 7.39 2.14 -1.55
N ARG A 132 8.29 3.01 -2.01
CA ARG A 132 9.07 3.91 -1.15
C ARG A 132 9.01 5.34 -1.66
N ALA A 133 8.42 6.22 -0.87
CA ALA A 133 8.45 7.66 -1.07
C ALA A 133 9.17 8.32 0.10
N ALA A 134 10.08 9.25 -0.19
CA ALA A 134 10.73 10.03 0.87
C ALA A 134 9.78 11.04 1.51
N TRP A 135 8.69 11.42 0.83
CA TRP A 135 7.62 12.27 1.36
C TRP A 135 6.34 11.43 1.55
N GLY A 136 5.17 11.98 1.24
CA GLY A 136 3.89 11.28 1.36
C GLY A 136 3.55 10.35 0.20
N VAL A 137 2.64 9.43 0.45
CA VAL A 137 2.01 8.55 -0.56
C VAL A 137 0.50 8.76 -0.51
N GLU A 138 -0.10 9.15 -1.63
CA GLU A 138 -1.52 9.43 -1.73
C GLU A 138 -2.12 8.70 -2.94
N ALA A 139 -3.22 8.01 -2.71
CA ALA A 139 -4.01 7.37 -3.75
C ALA A 139 -5.51 7.57 -3.51
N GLU A 140 -6.20 8.11 -4.52
CA GLU A 140 -7.67 8.19 -4.56
C GLU A 140 -8.33 6.81 -4.73
N GLY A 141 -7.58 5.85 -5.27
CA GLY A 141 -8.00 4.45 -5.39
C GLY A 141 -7.32 3.55 -4.37
N ASP A 142 -7.15 2.29 -4.76
CA ASP A 142 -6.47 1.28 -3.95
C ASP A 142 -4.95 1.51 -3.94
N ILE A 143 -4.31 1.12 -2.84
CA ILE A 143 -2.86 0.92 -2.77
C ILE A 143 -2.60 -0.56 -2.63
N ILE A 144 -1.99 -1.17 -3.65
CA ILE A 144 -1.67 -2.60 -3.69
C ILE A 144 -0.15 -2.77 -3.79
N CYS A 145 0.44 -3.36 -2.75
CA CYS A 145 1.89 -3.56 -2.66
C CYS A 145 2.19 -5.04 -2.39
N GLY A 146 2.97 -5.65 -3.28
CA GLY A 146 3.49 -7.02 -3.08
C GLY A 146 4.58 -7.12 -2.01
N GLY A 147 5.16 -5.98 -1.61
CA GLY A 147 6.16 -5.86 -0.56
C GLY A 147 5.72 -4.89 0.54
N ASP A 148 6.68 -4.09 1.01
CA ASP A 148 6.49 -3.08 2.06
C ASP A 148 6.12 -1.71 1.48
N LEU A 149 5.32 -0.94 2.22
CA LEU A 149 5.08 0.49 1.96
C LEU A 149 5.91 1.34 2.91
N ARG A 150 6.64 2.33 2.37
CA ARG A 150 7.34 3.35 3.15
C ARG A 150 7.00 4.75 2.66
N ALA A 151 6.44 5.56 3.55
CA ALA A 151 6.20 6.98 3.34
C ALA A 151 6.95 7.76 4.43
N GLY A 152 7.74 8.76 4.03
CA GLY A 152 8.46 9.61 4.99
C GLY A 152 7.54 10.56 5.75
N TRP A 153 6.40 10.93 5.17
CA TRP A 153 5.35 11.74 5.81
C TRP A 153 4.07 10.90 5.96
N ASP A 154 2.96 11.41 5.44
CA ASP A 154 1.66 10.76 5.51
C ASP A 154 1.48 9.68 4.43
N ALA A 155 0.61 8.72 4.72
CA ALA A 155 0.09 7.79 3.72
C ALA A 155 -1.45 7.89 3.71
N VAL A 156 -2.02 8.23 2.57
CA VAL A 156 -3.47 8.41 2.38
C VAL A 156 -3.97 7.45 1.31
N CYS A 157 -4.93 6.61 1.68
CA CYS A 157 -5.55 5.63 0.79
C CYS A 157 -7.07 5.76 0.85
N HIS A 158 -7.68 6.19 -0.25
CA HIS A 158 -9.14 6.35 -0.32
C HIS A 158 -9.86 5.03 -0.65
N GLY A 159 -9.21 4.14 -1.40
CA GLY A 159 -9.66 2.77 -1.63
C GLY A 159 -9.13 1.78 -0.58
N LYS A 160 -8.94 0.54 -1.01
CA LYS A 160 -8.35 -0.54 -0.21
C LYS A 160 -6.83 -0.38 -0.10
N LEU A 161 -6.28 -0.47 1.12
CA LEU A 161 -4.84 -0.64 1.34
C LEU A 161 -4.54 -2.12 1.53
N ALA A 162 -3.81 -2.72 0.59
CA ALA A 162 -3.45 -4.14 0.61
C ALA A 162 -1.94 -4.33 0.47
N LEU A 163 -1.28 -4.63 1.58
CA LEU A 163 0.16 -4.85 1.65
C LEU A 163 0.46 -6.31 2.00
N LYS A 164 1.22 -7.02 1.18
CA LYS A 164 1.75 -8.35 1.55
C LYS A 164 2.87 -8.25 2.59
N GLY A 165 3.63 -7.16 2.56
CA GLY A 165 4.62 -6.81 3.56
C GLY A 165 4.04 -5.98 4.72
N GLY A 166 4.87 -5.11 5.28
CA GLY A 166 4.50 -4.16 6.33
C GLY A 166 4.40 -2.73 5.83
N ALA A 167 4.10 -1.81 6.74
CA ALA A 167 4.08 -0.39 6.44
C ALA A 167 4.89 0.40 7.48
N VAL A 168 5.66 1.38 6.99
CA VAL A 168 6.31 2.41 7.82
C VAL A 168 5.90 3.77 7.30
N VAL A 169 5.13 4.50 8.09
CA VAL A 169 4.62 5.84 7.78
C VAL A 169 5.19 6.80 8.81
N GLY A 170 5.88 7.84 8.36
CA GLY A 170 6.59 8.77 9.24
C GLY A 170 5.67 9.67 10.05
N GLN A 171 4.52 10.04 9.49
CA GLN A 171 3.50 10.86 10.13
C GLN A 171 2.19 10.05 10.21
N ASP A 172 1.12 10.49 9.57
CA ASP A 172 -0.21 9.92 9.74
C ASP A 172 -0.55 8.89 8.65
N LEU A 173 -1.26 7.83 9.04
CA LEU A 173 -1.86 6.89 8.10
C LEU A 173 -3.37 7.10 8.09
N ILE A 174 -3.92 7.48 6.93
CA ILE A 174 -5.34 7.69 6.72
C ILE A 174 -5.87 6.68 5.69
N GLY A 175 -6.77 5.80 6.13
CA GLY A 175 -7.40 4.79 5.27
C GLY A 175 -8.92 4.91 5.23
N HIS A 176 -9.49 5.24 4.08
CA HIS A 176 -10.95 5.30 3.91
C HIS A 176 -11.58 3.97 3.45
N GLY A 177 -10.78 3.04 2.95
CA GLY A 177 -11.18 1.65 2.70
C GLY A 177 -10.59 0.67 3.71
N PRO A 178 -10.84 -0.64 3.51
CA PRO A 178 -10.24 -1.69 4.34
C PRO A 178 -8.72 -1.66 4.25
N MET A 179 -8.05 -1.90 5.38
CA MET A 179 -6.59 -1.92 5.46
C MET A 179 -6.09 -3.30 5.89
N GLU A 180 -5.23 -3.90 5.07
CA GLU A 180 -4.64 -5.21 5.30
C GLU A 180 -3.12 -5.11 5.15
N CYS A 181 -2.38 -5.45 6.21
CA CYS A 181 -0.93 -5.58 6.18
C CYS A 181 -0.52 -7.00 6.57
N GLY A 182 0.25 -7.70 5.74
CA GLY A 182 0.71 -9.05 6.03
C GLY A 182 1.74 -9.13 7.15
N LYS A 183 2.55 -8.08 7.33
CA LYS A 183 3.56 -7.98 8.40
C LYS A 183 3.19 -6.85 9.38
N GLY A 184 4.17 -6.24 10.05
CA GLY A 184 3.96 -5.18 11.02
C GLY A 184 3.57 -3.83 10.40
N LEU A 185 2.86 -3.01 11.17
CA LEU A 185 2.48 -1.65 10.81
C LEU A 185 3.07 -0.67 11.82
N ARG A 186 3.85 0.31 11.34
CA ARG A 186 4.44 1.39 12.13
C ARG A 186 4.02 2.75 11.58
N VAL A 187 3.42 3.57 12.43
CA VAL A 187 2.96 4.93 12.11
C VAL A 187 3.52 5.88 13.16
N GLY A 188 4.19 6.94 12.72
CA GLY A 188 4.83 7.91 13.63
C GLY A 188 3.83 8.83 14.33
N GLY A 189 2.79 9.25 13.62
CA GLY A 189 1.68 10.06 14.13
C GLY A 189 0.45 9.21 14.43
N HIS A 190 -0.70 9.64 13.95
CA HIS A 190 -2.01 9.04 14.16
C HIS A 190 -2.37 8.03 13.06
N LEU A 191 -3.12 7.00 13.45
CA LEU A 191 -3.77 6.10 12.50
C LEU A 191 -5.27 6.36 12.52
N THR A 192 -5.78 6.86 11.40
CA THR A 192 -7.22 7.06 11.21
C THR A 192 -7.73 6.13 10.11
N GLY A 193 -8.82 5.44 10.39
CA GLY A 193 -9.52 4.73 9.33
C GLY A 193 -11.04 4.84 9.46
N THR A 194 -11.74 4.32 8.47
CA THR A 194 -13.22 4.25 8.48
C THR A 194 -13.73 2.81 8.47
N GLN A 195 -12.94 1.89 7.89
CA GLN A 195 -13.23 0.46 7.77
C GLN A 195 -12.35 -0.36 8.73
N SER A 196 -12.34 -1.68 8.56
CA SER A 196 -11.52 -2.58 9.38
C SER A 196 -10.04 -2.50 9.03
N LEU A 197 -9.19 -2.62 10.04
CA LEU A 197 -7.74 -2.75 9.94
C LEU A 197 -7.30 -4.13 10.46
N ARG A 198 -6.63 -4.90 9.62
CA ARG A 198 -6.01 -6.19 9.97
C ARG A 198 -4.52 -6.16 9.67
N VAL A 199 -3.73 -6.50 10.67
CA VAL A 199 -2.27 -6.55 10.59
C VAL A 199 -1.79 -7.93 11.05
N GLY A 200 -1.02 -8.62 10.22
CA GLY A 200 -0.61 -10.00 10.49
C GLY A 200 0.37 -10.14 11.66
N GLN A 201 1.08 -9.07 12.00
CA GLN A 201 2.01 -9.01 13.13
C GLN A 201 1.56 -7.94 14.14
N GLY A 202 2.48 -7.07 14.60
CA GLY A 202 2.18 -6.01 15.55
C GLY A 202 1.84 -4.67 14.91
N ILE A 203 1.13 -3.83 15.67
CA ILE A 203 0.82 -2.45 15.32
C ILE A 203 1.52 -1.52 16.31
N LEU A 204 2.27 -0.55 15.80
CA LEU A 204 2.91 0.51 16.58
C LEU A 204 2.52 1.88 16.02
N VAL A 205 1.80 2.67 16.80
CA VAL A 205 1.35 4.01 16.44
C VAL A 205 1.85 5.00 17.49
N GLY A 206 2.50 6.08 17.07
CA GLY A 206 3.04 7.09 17.99
C GLY A 206 1.95 7.93 18.64
N GLY A 207 0.89 8.27 17.90
CA GLY A 207 -0.29 8.98 18.40
C GLY A 207 -1.43 8.04 18.75
N ALA A 208 -2.65 8.48 18.39
CA ALA A 208 -3.89 7.74 18.59
C ALA A 208 -4.24 6.82 17.41
N ILE A 209 -4.99 5.75 17.71
CA ILE A 209 -5.69 4.93 16.72
C ILE A 209 -7.18 5.25 16.80
N ALA A 210 -7.78 5.72 15.70
CA ALA A 210 -9.16 6.22 15.70
C ALA A 210 -9.96 5.83 14.45
N GLY A 211 -11.28 5.82 14.59
CA GLY A 211 -12.26 5.74 13.49
C GLY A 211 -12.45 4.37 12.85
N VAL A 212 -11.48 3.46 12.97
CA VAL A 212 -11.54 2.11 12.39
C VAL A 212 -12.72 1.30 12.94
N GLN A 213 -13.31 0.48 12.07
CA GLN A 213 -14.47 -0.35 12.44
C GLN A 213 -14.06 -1.52 13.33
N HIS A 214 -13.15 -2.37 12.86
CA HIS A 214 -12.55 -3.44 13.65
C HIS A 214 -11.04 -3.30 13.59
N LEU A 215 -10.37 -3.57 14.71
CA LEU A 215 -8.92 -3.49 14.82
C LEU A 215 -8.38 -4.86 15.23
N GLU A 216 -7.52 -5.43 14.39
CA GLU A 216 -6.95 -6.76 14.58
C GLU A 216 -5.44 -6.76 14.31
N ALA A 217 -4.68 -7.28 15.26
CA ALA A 217 -3.25 -7.55 15.12
C ALA A 217 -2.93 -8.99 15.52
N GLY A 218 -2.10 -9.67 14.74
CA GLY A 218 -1.65 -11.03 15.04
C GLY A 218 -0.74 -11.12 16.26
N TRP A 219 -0.06 -10.03 16.62
CA TRP A 219 0.75 -9.87 17.84
C TRP A 219 0.14 -8.79 18.74
N GLY A 220 0.97 -7.90 19.30
CA GLY A 220 0.51 -6.79 20.14
C GLY A 220 0.14 -5.52 19.38
N ILE A 221 -0.64 -4.66 20.04
CA ILE A 221 -0.97 -3.30 19.56
C ILE A 221 -0.47 -2.30 20.58
N LYS A 222 0.30 -1.31 20.11
CA LYS A 222 0.79 -0.21 20.92
C LYS A 222 0.44 1.15 20.28
N ALA A 223 -0.21 2.01 21.05
CA ALA A 223 -0.45 3.41 20.75
C ALA A 223 0.18 4.30 21.82
N GLY A 224 0.79 5.42 21.42
CA GLY A 224 1.29 6.41 22.39
C GLY A 224 0.17 7.18 23.08
N GLU A 225 -0.97 7.34 22.41
CA GLU A 225 -2.18 7.95 22.98
C GLU A 225 -3.28 6.89 23.19
N GLY A 226 -4.54 7.20 22.87
CA GLY A 226 -5.67 6.29 23.01
C GLY A 226 -5.91 5.40 21.79
N ILE A 227 -6.60 4.28 22.02
CA ILE A 227 -7.11 3.38 20.99
C ILE A 227 -8.63 3.43 21.04
N ARG A 228 -9.27 4.04 20.04
CA ARG A 228 -10.73 4.16 19.94
C ARG A 228 -11.23 3.58 18.63
N VAL A 229 -12.02 2.54 18.71
CA VAL A 229 -12.57 1.87 17.52
C VAL A 229 -14.08 1.76 17.63
N ARG A 230 -14.76 1.58 16.50
CA ARG A 230 -16.23 1.45 16.47
C ARG A 230 -16.73 0.03 16.73
N GLY A 231 -15.85 -0.95 16.79
CA GLY A 231 -16.16 -2.36 16.95
C GLY A 231 -15.19 -3.07 17.90
N SER A 232 -14.82 -4.33 17.63
CA SER A 232 -13.88 -5.05 18.51
C SER A 232 -12.43 -4.64 18.32
N ILE A 233 -11.66 -4.71 19.41
CA ILE A 233 -10.19 -4.66 19.41
C ILE A 233 -9.67 -6.07 19.70
N ARG A 234 -8.79 -6.59 18.85
CA ARG A 234 -8.21 -7.93 18.98
C ARG A 234 -6.70 -7.88 18.80
N ALA A 235 -5.97 -8.34 19.81
CA ALA A 235 -4.53 -8.55 19.76
C ALA A 235 -4.22 -10.01 20.08
N GLY A 236 -3.33 -10.60 19.28
CA GLY A 236 -2.78 -11.91 19.56
C GLY A 236 -1.97 -11.93 20.85
N GLU A 237 -1.27 -10.84 21.18
CA GLU A 237 -0.48 -10.68 22.40
C GLU A 237 -1.01 -9.51 23.24
N GLY A 238 -0.15 -8.60 23.71
CA GLY A 238 -0.52 -7.50 24.58
C GLY A 238 -1.16 -6.30 23.88
N LEU A 239 -1.82 -5.46 24.67
CA LEU A 239 -2.36 -4.16 24.27
C LEU A 239 -1.74 -3.07 25.14
N CYS A 240 -1.30 -1.98 24.53
CA CYS A 240 -0.76 -0.84 25.26
C CYS A 240 -1.24 0.47 24.65
N ALA A 241 -1.79 1.33 25.48
CA ALA A 241 -2.16 2.69 25.12
C ALA A 241 -1.68 3.65 26.22
N GLY A 242 -1.17 4.82 25.84
CA GLY A 242 -0.90 5.89 26.81
C GLY A 242 -2.20 6.56 27.30
N GLY A 243 -3.26 6.47 26.50
CA GLY A 243 -4.62 6.91 26.84
C GLY A 243 -5.60 5.75 27.02
N GLU A 244 -6.89 6.06 26.86
CA GLU A 244 -7.95 5.06 26.97
C GLU A 244 -7.90 4.01 25.84
N ILE A 245 -8.36 2.79 26.15
CA ILE A 245 -8.66 1.76 25.16
C ILE A 245 -10.17 1.57 25.17
N ARG A 246 -10.82 1.85 24.03
CA ARG A 246 -12.28 1.84 23.91
C ARG A 246 -12.71 1.11 22.64
N ALA A 247 -13.42 0.00 22.83
CA ALA A 247 -14.17 -0.69 21.79
C ALA A 247 -15.54 -0.01 21.56
N GLY A 248 -16.20 -0.35 20.46
CA GLY A 248 -17.57 0.11 20.19
C GLY A 248 -18.61 -0.48 21.14
N GLN A 249 -19.77 0.17 21.23
CA GLN A 249 -20.88 -0.31 22.06
C GLN A 249 -21.28 -1.75 21.69
N GLY A 250 -21.36 -2.64 22.69
CA GLY A 250 -21.67 -4.05 22.48
C GLY A 250 -20.49 -4.92 22.01
N TYR A 251 -19.33 -4.33 21.73
CA TYR A 251 -18.10 -5.04 21.37
C TYR A 251 -17.15 -5.18 22.56
N GLY A 252 -16.20 -6.11 22.44
CA GLY A 252 -15.19 -6.38 23.46
C GLY A 252 -13.77 -6.01 23.03
N VAL A 253 -12.91 -5.87 24.04
CA VAL A 253 -11.46 -5.77 23.92
C VAL A 253 -10.86 -7.14 24.26
N PHE A 254 -10.02 -7.66 23.37
CA PHE A 254 -9.41 -8.98 23.49
C PHE A 254 -7.90 -8.87 23.31
N ALA A 255 -7.16 -9.31 24.32
CA ALA A 255 -5.71 -9.47 24.28
C ALA A 255 -5.31 -10.92 24.63
N GLY A 256 -4.11 -11.32 24.23
CA GLY A 256 -3.55 -12.64 24.50
C GLY A 256 -4.24 -13.78 23.76
N LEU A 257 -4.86 -13.50 22.59
CA LEU A 257 -5.60 -14.51 21.82
C LEU A 257 -4.70 -15.63 21.26
N ASN A 258 -3.41 -15.36 21.10
CA ASN A 258 -2.40 -16.27 20.52
C ASN A 258 -1.27 -16.58 21.52
N VAL A 259 -1.52 -16.43 22.82
CA VAL A 259 -0.52 -16.63 23.88
C VAL A 259 -0.72 -17.99 24.58
N GLN A 260 0.37 -18.69 24.85
CA GLN A 260 0.32 -19.96 25.60
C GLN A 260 0.01 -19.71 27.08
N GLN A 261 -0.68 -20.66 27.72
CA GLN A 261 -1.14 -20.50 29.10
C GLN A 261 -0.01 -20.20 30.09
N GLU A 262 1.15 -20.84 29.93
CA GLU A 262 2.33 -20.70 30.80
C GLU A 262 2.97 -19.31 30.74
N THR A 263 2.82 -18.59 29.63
CA THR A 263 3.38 -17.24 29.41
C THR A 263 2.30 -16.17 29.37
N TRP A 264 1.08 -16.50 29.75
CA TRP A 264 -0.07 -15.60 29.63
C TRP A 264 0.10 -14.33 30.46
N GLU A 265 0.57 -14.45 31.71
CA GLU A 265 0.79 -13.30 32.60
C GLU A 265 1.89 -12.34 32.10
N SER A 266 2.89 -12.85 31.37
CA SER A 266 3.99 -12.03 30.84
C SER A 266 3.71 -11.46 29.44
N SER A 267 2.84 -12.09 28.65
CA SER A 267 2.63 -11.72 27.23
C SER A 267 1.24 -11.14 26.93
N ALA A 268 0.18 -11.53 27.64
CA ALA A 268 -1.20 -11.08 27.40
C ALA A 268 -1.57 -9.80 28.17
N GLN A 269 -0.59 -8.92 28.36
CA GLN A 269 -0.73 -7.75 29.22
C GLN A 269 -1.50 -6.62 28.53
N VAL A 270 -2.33 -5.93 29.31
CA VAL A 270 -3.12 -4.78 28.87
C VAL A 270 -2.76 -3.56 29.72
N TRP A 271 -2.17 -2.57 29.08
CA TRP A 271 -1.67 -1.35 29.72
C TRP A 271 -2.47 -0.13 29.24
N SER A 272 -3.14 0.53 30.18
CA SER A 272 -3.90 1.78 29.95
C SER A 272 -4.27 2.42 31.29
N PRO A 273 -4.45 3.75 31.37
CA PRO A 273 -4.72 4.45 32.64
C PRO A 273 -5.93 3.91 33.41
N GLU A 274 -6.97 3.51 32.68
CA GLU A 274 -8.19 2.92 33.21
C GLU A 274 -8.38 1.52 32.63
N ARG A 275 -9.04 0.64 33.37
CA ARG A 275 -9.38 -0.69 32.86
C ARG A 275 -10.34 -0.54 31.66
N PRO A 276 -10.01 -1.08 30.47
CA PRO A 276 -10.88 -0.94 29.30
C PRO A 276 -12.27 -1.53 29.54
N GLU A 277 -13.31 -0.75 29.22
CA GLU A 277 -14.68 -1.28 29.24
C GLU A 277 -14.81 -2.43 28.25
N GLY A 278 -15.45 -3.52 28.67
CA GLY A 278 -15.60 -4.70 27.82
C GLY A 278 -14.31 -5.48 27.58
N LEU A 279 -13.27 -5.33 28.43
CA LEU A 279 -12.12 -6.23 28.42
C LEU A 279 -12.54 -7.68 28.72
N ARG A 280 -12.46 -8.55 27.71
CA ARG A 280 -12.88 -9.96 27.77
C ARG A 280 -11.72 -10.94 27.93
N SER A 281 -10.52 -10.57 27.48
CA SER A 281 -9.30 -11.38 27.64
C SER A 281 -8.07 -10.49 27.78
N GLY A 282 -7.05 -11.01 28.47
CA GLY A 282 -5.82 -10.31 28.83
C GLY A 282 -5.80 -9.83 30.28
N LEU A 283 -4.59 -9.55 30.77
CA LEU A 283 -4.33 -9.12 32.14
C LEU A 283 -4.12 -7.60 32.17
N TRP A 284 -5.09 -6.86 32.72
CA TRP A 284 -4.93 -5.42 32.91
C TRP A 284 -4.00 -5.12 34.08
N LEU A 285 -2.95 -4.34 33.83
CA LEU A 285 -1.89 -4.03 34.80
C LEU A 285 -1.86 -2.54 35.20
N GLY A 286 -2.85 -1.76 34.78
CA GLY A 286 -2.89 -0.32 35.04
C GLY A 286 -2.16 0.52 33.98
N PRO A 287 -1.77 1.76 34.33
CA PRO A 287 -1.09 2.67 33.41
C PRO A 287 0.20 2.08 32.87
N SER A 288 0.50 2.35 31.59
CA SER A 288 1.73 1.87 30.96
C SER A 288 2.98 2.45 31.65
N PRO A 289 3.97 1.63 32.04
CA PRO A 289 5.21 2.11 32.64
C PRO A 289 6.01 3.01 31.68
N LEU A 290 5.75 2.89 30.37
CA LEU A 290 6.41 3.67 29.32
C LEU A 290 5.85 5.08 29.18
N ALA A 291 4.64 5.35 29.69
CA ALA A 291 4.05 6.69 29.67
C ALA A 291 4.75 7.66 30.65
N ALA A 292 5.47 7.14 31.64
CA ALA A 292 6.26 7.93 32.58
C ALA A 292 7.62 8.38 32.00
N ALA A 293 8.13 7.70 30.97
CA ALA A 293 9.46 7.94 30.40
C ALA A 293 9.48 8.93 29.21
N GLN A 294 8.32 9.46 28.81
CA GLN A 294 8.15 10.39 27.69
C GLN A 294 7.82 11.82 28.14
N ARG A 295 7.96 12.12 29.44
CA ARG A 295 7.84 13.48 30.01
C ARG A 295 9.22 14.07 30.29
#